data_AF-A0A8T4KHI7-F1
#
_entry.id   AF-A0A8T4KHI7-F1
#
_cell.length_a   1.000
_cell.length_b   1.000
_cell.length_c   1.000
_cell.angle_alpha   90.00
_cell.angle_beta   90.00
_cell.angle_gamma   90.00
#
_symmetry.space_group_name_H-M   'P 1'
#
loop_
_entity.id
_entity.type
_entity.pdbx_description
1 polymer ?
#
loop_
_entity_poly.entity_id
_entity_poly.type
_entity_poly.pdbx_seq_one_letter_code
_entity_poly.pdbx_strand_id
1 'polypeptide(L)'
;MLKTLKDGQQDEVRLLKQFCKGISVYGSDARHLGFSGYICELLVMKYGSFESVLASAANWRTPQVVSFGAVKGNFKQPLIIMDPTDASRNAAANVSGENLVKFIASARSFIRQSDQKYFYKQEPKRLSTPEIKLLQKRGTIFITLSLKKPDIIDDVLYPQLRKTLRRLETIFMQNGFSVMRCYETINENEIFLIFEIETASLPNIKKMVGPPLSSHTHTQEFLTKYKSPDYGPYVEDDRWVIEKKRESTTPENLLKALLHQDLTAIGIPDNIAKPMKKSVIVKDVWKLAKTKKAISAFLREKYFSSLRV
;
A
#
# COMPACT_ATOMS: atom_id res chain seq x y z
N MET A 1 18.65 -9.73 -23.61
CA MET A 1 19.10 -10.99 -22.99
C MET A 1 20.56 -10.84 -22.66
N LEU A 2 20.95 -11.22 -21.46
CA LEU A 2 22.37 -11.37 -21.11
C LEU A 2 23.06 -12.32 -22.10
N LYS A 3 24.23 -11.93 -22.61
CA LYS A 3 25.07 -12.77 -23.49
C LYS A 3 25.59 -14.05 -22.80
N THR A 4 25.35 -14.20 -21.50
CA THR A 4 25.88 -15.26 -20.62
C THR A 4 24.86 -16.35 -20.26
N LEU A 5 23.63 -16.30 -20.79
CA LEU A 5 22.69 -17.41 -20.61
C LEU A 5 23.16 -18.62 -21.43
N LYS A 6 23.13 -19.81 -20.82
CA LYS A 6 23.40 -21.08 -21.52
C LYS A 6 22.25 -21.42 -22.46
N ASP A 7 22.52 -22.25 -23.46
CA ASP A 7 21.49 -22.78 -24.35
C ASP A 7 20.36 -23.45 -23.55
N GLY A 8 19.11 -23.21 -23.95
CA GLY A 8 17.91 -23.67 -23.24
C GLY A 8 17.42 -22.77 -22.09
N GLN A 9 18.28 -21.95 -21.46
CA GLN A 9 17.84 -21.09 -20.34
C GLN A 9 16.90 -19.95 -20.76
N GLN A 10 16.83 -19.65 -22.05
CA GLN A 10 15.92 -18.63 -22.57
C GLN A 10 14.45 -19.01 -22.35
N ASP A 11 14.11 -20.29 -22.47
CA ASP A 11 12.75 -20.80 -22.25
C ASP A 11 12.40 -20.83 -20.77
N GLU A 12 13.36 -21.20 -19.92
CA GLU A 12 13.24 -21.10 -18.46
C GLU A 12 12.94 -19.66 -18.00
N VAL A 13 13.61 -18.68 -18.61
CA VAL A 13 13.33 -17.26 -18.37
C VAL A 13 11.93 -16.87 -18.85
N ARG A 14 11.47 -17.37 -20.01
CA ARG A 14 10.11 -17.11 -20.51
C ARG A 14 9.06 -17.69 -19.56
N LEU A 15 9.27 -18.91 -19.07
CA LEU A 15 8.40 -19.56 -18.08
C LEU A 15 8.34 -18.76 -16.78
N LEU A 16 9.49 -18.34 -16.23
CA LEU A 16 9.53 -17.53 -15.02
C LEU A 16 8.84 -16.17 -15.20
N LYS A 17 9.08 -15.49 -16.33
CA LYS A 17 8.38 -14.24 -16.67
C LYS A 17 6.87 -14.46 -16.72
N GLN A 18 6.42 -15.55 -17.34
CA GLN A 18 4.99 -15.86 -17.47
C GLN A 18 4.36 -16.21 -16.12
N PHE A 19 5.05 -16.97 -15.27
CA PHE A 19 4.63 -17.25 -13.90
C PHE A 19 4.46 -15.95 -13.10
N CYS A 20 5.47 -15.06 -13.11
CA CYS A 20 5.40 -13.76 -12.45
C CYS A 20 4.23 -12.91 -12.95
N LYS A 21 3.91 -12.94 -14.26
CA LYS A 21 2.75 -12.26 -14.83
C LYS A 21 1.44 -12.87 -14.31
N GLY A 22 1.33 -14.19 -14.32
CA GLY A 22 0.12 -14.90 -13.90
C GLY A 22 -0.22 -14.65 -12.43
N ILE A 23 0.79 -14.62 -11.55
CA ILE A 23 0.61 -14.28 -10.12
C ILE A 23 0.62 -12.77 -9.83
N SER A 24 0.67 -11.92 -10.87
CA SER A 24 0.62 -10.46 -10.77
C SER A 24 1.74 -9.81 -9.96
N VAL A 25 2.97 -10.33 -10.07
CA VAL A 25 4.18 -9.74 -9.47
C VAL A 25 5.22 -9.31 -10.51
N TYR A 26 4.90 -9.32 -11.81
CA TYR A 26 5.80 -8.90 -12.88
C TYR A 26 5.73 -7.39 -13.14
N GLY A 27 6.90 -6.77 -13.42
CA GLY A 27 7.04 -5.34 -13.77
C GLY A 27 7.77 -4.56 -12.68
N SER A 28 8.82 -3.82 -13.06
CA SER A 28 9.68 -3.07 -12.12
C SER A 28 9.40 -1.57 -12.07
N ASP A 29 8.39 -1.11 -12.79
CA ASP A 29 7.90 0.27 -12.74
C ASP A 29 7.27 0.59 -11.38
N ALA A 30 7.06 1.88 -11.11
CA ALA A 30 6.57 2.33 -9.82
C ALA A 30 5.12 1.93 -9.53
N ARG A 31 4.35 1.48 -10.53
CA ARG A 31 3.00 0.94 -10.32
C ARG A 31 3.06 -0.48 -9.77
N HIS A 32 3.89 -1.34 -10.35
CA HIS A 32 3.90 -2.77 -10.03
C HIS A 32 4.86 -3.14 -8.89
N LEU A 33 6.02 -2.47 -8.76
CA LEU A 33 7.03 -2.76 -7.72
C LEU A 33 7.40 -4.26 -7.64
N GLY A 34 7.53 -4.91 -8.80
CA GLY A 34 7.66 -6.35 -8.96
C GLY A 34 8.94 -6.76 -9.69
N PHE A 35 8.94 -8.01 -10.15
CA PHE A 35 10.06 -8.69 -10.79
C PHE A 35 10.22 -8.20 -12.24
N SER A 36 11.36 -7.60 -12.55
CA SER A 36 11.72 -7.20 -13.92
C SER A 36 12.11 -8.41 -14.76
N GLY A 37 12.13 -8.23 -16.08
CA GLY A 37 12.66 -9.25 -16.97
C GLY A 37 14.15 -9.57 -16.71
N TYR A 38 14.92 -8.56 -16.28
CA TYR A 38 16.31 -8.72 -15.91
C TYR A 38 16.48 -9.55 -14.63
N ILE A 39 15.65 -9.31 -13.61
CA ILE A 39 15.61 -10.14 -12.39
C ILE A 39 15.32 -11.60 -12.75
N CYS A 40 14.38 -11.86 -13.66
CA CYS A 40 14.08 -13.22 -14.09
C CYS A 40 15.29 -13.89 -14.77
N GLU A 41 16.03 -13.15 -15.61
CA GLU A 41 17.27 -13.63 -16.23
C GLU A 41 18.34 -13.95 -15.19
N LEU A 42 18.55 -13.07 -14.20
CA LEU A 42 19.51 -13.31 -13.11
C LEU A 42 19.15 -14.52 -12.24
N LEU A 43 17.87 -14.69 -11.91
CA LEU A 43 17.43 -15.82 -11.11
C LEU A 43 17.65 -17.15 -11.83
N VAL A 44 17.27 -17.24 -13.12
CA VAL A 44 17.53 -18.45 -13.92
C VAL A 44 19.03 -18.67 -14.12
N MET A 45 19.81 -17.61 -14.35
CA MET A 45 21.26 -17.73 -14.44
C MET A 45 21.88 -18.27 -13.14
N LYS A 46 21.35 -17.90 -11.97
CA LYS A 46 21.82 -18.37 -10.66
C LYS A 46 21.41 -19.81 -10.35
N TYR A 47 20.14 -20.16 -10.60
CA TYR A 47 19.55 -21.42 -10.14
C TYR A 47 19.39 -22.48 -11.25
N GLY A 48 19.65 -22.13 -12.51
CA GLY A 48 19.65 -23.05 -13.64
C GLY A 48 18.33 -23.07 -14.42
N SER A 49 17.21 -23.34 -13.75
CA SER A 49 15.88 -23.52 -14.36
C SER A 49 14.78 -22.83 -13.55
N PHE A 50 13.59 -22.70 -14.15
CA PHE A 50 12.37 -22.19 -13.51
C PHE A 50 12.03 -22.97 -12.24
N GLU A 51 12.06 -24.31 -12.31
CA GLU A 51 11.74 -25.17 -11.16
C GLU A 51 12.74 -24.95 -10.01
N SER A 52 14.04 -24.86 -10.31
CA SER A 52 15.07 -24.59 -9.32
C SER A 52 14.94 -23.20 -8.69
N VAL A 53 14.51 -22.19 -9.47
CA VAL A 53 14.19 -20.86 -8.93
C VAL A 53 13.05 -20.97 -7.92
N LEU A 54 11.96 -21.68 -8.25
CA LEU A 54 10.83 -21.83 -7.33
C LEU A 54 11.21 -22.64 -6.08
N ALA A 55 11.97 -23.73 -6.23
CA ALA A 55 12.44 -24.55 -5.12
C ALA A 55 13.31 -23.75 -4.14
N SER A 56 14.19 -22.89 -4.66
CA SER A 56 14.94 -21.94 -3.83
C SER A 56 14.02 -20.91 -3.19
N ALA A 57 13.14 -20.28 -3.98
CA ALA A 57 12.27 -19.21 -3.52
C ALA A 57 11.28 -19.64 -2.43
N ALA A 58 10.82 -20.88 -2.46
CA ALA A 58 9.98 -21.45 -1.42
C ALA A 58 10.62 -21.39 -0.02
N ASN A 59 11.94 -21.32 0.05
CA ASN A 59 12.72 -21.27 1.29
C ASN A 59 13.27 -19.87 1.64
N TRP A 60 13.03 -18.86 0.79
CA TRP A 60 13.52 -17.51 1.03
C TRP A 60 12.93 -16.90 2.31
N ARG A 61 13.74 -16.06 2.97
CA ARG A 61 13.37 -15.25 4.14
C ARG A 61 13.70 -13.80 3.85
N THR A 62 13.00 -12.87 4.50
CA THR A 62 13.24 -11.43 4.31
C THR A 62 14.23 -10.91 5.36
N PRO A 63 15.30 -10.19 4.98
CA PRO A 63 15.73 -9.93 3.61
C PRO A 63 16.37 -11.15 2.95
N GLN A 64 16.11 -11.36 1.65
CA GLN A 64 16.73 -12.42 0.86
C GLN A 64 17.87 -11.84 0.02
N VAL A 65 19.02 -12.49 0.03
CA VAL A 65 20.17 -12.14 -0.82
C VAL A 65 20.41 -13.22 -1.87
N VAL A 66 20.57 -12.80 -3.12
CA VAL A 66 21.01 -13.62 -4.26
C VAL A 66 22.23 -12.97 -4.86
N SER A 67 23.38 -13.65 -4.77
CA SER A 67 24.65 -13.11 -5.25
C SER A 67 25.42 -14.15 -6.07
N PHE A 68 26.19 -13.67 -7.05
CA PHE A 68 27.15 -14.46 -7.83
C PHE A 68 28.56 -14.45 -7.22
N GLY A 69 28.77 -13.65 -6.16
CA GLY A 69 30.05 -13.51 -5.45
C GLY A 69 29.89 -12.81 -4.10
N ALA A 70 30.92 -12.09 -3.67
CA ALA A 70 30.87 -11.33 -2.42
C ALA A 70 29.82 -10.20 -2.48
N VAL A 71 29.06 -10.04 -1.41
CA VAL A 71 28.07 -8.96 -1.26
C VAL A 71 28.80 -7.72 -0.77
N LYS A 72 28.70 -6.62 -1.51
CA LYS A 72 29.24 -5.31 -1.12
C LYS A 72 28.08 -4.31 -0.99
N GLY A 73 28.00 -3.64 0.16
CA GLY A 73 26.99 -2.61 0.42
C GLY A 73 26.02 -2.98 1.56
N ASN A 74 25.32 -1.95 2.05
CA ASN A 74 24.31 -2.07 3.09
C ASN A 74 22.93 -1.83 2.48
N PHE A 75 22.14 -2.89 2.32
CA PHE A 75 20.84 -2.85 1.67
C PHE A 75 19.72 -3.04 2.70
N LYS A 76 18.64 -2.26 2.55
CA LYS A 76 17.44 -2.33 3.41
C LYS A 76 16.23 -2.95 2.70
N GLN A 77 16.38 -3.29 1.42
CA GLN A 77 15.34 -3.84 0.58
C GLN A 77 15.06 -5.31 0.94
N PRO A 78 13.82 -5.79 0.74
CA PRO A 78 13.43 -7.14 1.11
C PRO A 78 14.08 -8.22 0.23
N LEU A 79 14.37 -7.89 -1.03
CA LEU A 79 15.10 -8.75 -1.97
C LEU A 79 16.31 -8.00 -2.49
N ILE A 80 17.46 -8.65 -2.41
CA ILE A 80 18.76 -8.12 -2.82
C ILE A 80 19.33 -9.09 -3.85
N ILE A 81 19.36 -8.67 -5.11
CA ILE A 81 20.00 -9.43 -6.18
C ILE A 81 21.19 -8.61 -6.67
N MET A 82 22.41 -9.06 -6.37
CA MET A 82 23.62 -8.35 -6.76
C MET A 82 23.77 -8.41 -8.28
N ASP A 83 23.88 -7.24 -8.92
CA ASP A 83 24.07 -7.14 -10.37
C ASP A 83 25.48 -7.64 -10.73
N PRO A 84 25.63 -8.68 -11.58
CA PRO A 84 26.95 -9.17 -11.99
C PRO A 84 27.75 -8.13 -12.80
N THR A 85 27.10 -7.11 -13.36
CA THR A 85 27.78 -6.03 -14.09
C THR A 85 28.13 -4.83 -13.20
N ASP A 86 27.53 -4.73 -12.01
CA ASP A 86 27.76 -3.66 -11.04
C ASP A 86 27.55 -4.18 -9.61
N ALA A 87 28.66 -4.46 -8.92
CA ALA A 87 28.64 -5.00 -7.55
C ALA A 87 28.08 -4.03 -6.49
N SER A 88 27.82 -2.77 -6.82
CA SER A 88 27.17 -1.80 -5.93
C SER A 88 25.64 -1.77 -6.09
N ARG A 89 25.11 -2.42 -7.13
CA ARG A 89 23.71 -2.33 -7.53
C ARG A 89 22.89 -3.53 -7.08
N ASN A 90 21.76 -3.22 -6.44
CA ASN A 90 20.69 -4.19 -6.23
C ASN A 90 19.72 -4.16 -7.43
N ALA A 91 19.75 -5.19 -8.27
CA ALA A 91 18.84 -5.33 -9.41
C ALA A 91 17.36 -5.45 -9.01
N ALA A 92 17.08 -5.84 -7.76
CA ALA A 92 15.75 -5.99 -7.19
C ALA A 92 15.30 -4.81 -6.30
N ALA A 93 15.94 -3.64 -6.43
CA ALA A 93 15.66 -2.48 -5.56
C ALA A 93 14.18 -2.03 -5.55
N ASN A 94 13.45 -2.23 -6.65
CA ASN A 94 12.04 -1.86 -6.78
C ASN A 94 11.07 -2.97 -6.32
N VAL A 95 11.55 -4.18 -6.00
CA VAL A 95 10.68 -5.28 -5.56
C VAL A 95 10.17 -4.98 -4.16
N SER A 96 8.85 -4.83 -4.02
CA SER A 96 8.21 -4.63 -2.73
C SER A 96 8.24 -5.89 -1.87
N GLY A 97 8.16 -5.71 -0.55
CA GLY A 97 8.08 -6.84 0.39
C GLY A 97 6.82 -7.67 0.16
N GLU A 98 5.71 -7.03 -0.19
CA GLU A 98 4.46 -7.71 -0.54
C GLU A 98 4.65 -8.61 -1.77
N ASN A 99 5.25 -8.11 -2.86
CA ASN A 99 5.46 -8.92 -4.05
C ASN A 99 6.48 -10.04 -3.83
N LEU A 100 7.51 -9.82 -3.01
CA LEU A 100 8.44 -10.89 -2.61
C LEU A 100 7.68 -12.02 -1.89
N VAL A 101 6.88 -11.67 -0.88
CA VAL A 101 6.14 -12.68 -0.09
C VAL A 101 5.08 -13.37 -0.95
N LYS A 102 4.40 -12.65 -1.86
CA LYS A 102 3.49 -13.26 -2.85
C LYS A 102 4.20 -14.25 -3.76
N PHE A 103 5.41 -13.92 -4.22
CA PHE A 103 6.23 -14.81 -5.03
C PHE A 103 6.61 -16.07 -4.26
N ILE A 104 7.09 -15.93 -3.02
CA ILE A 104 7.42 -17.06 -2.12
C ILE A 104 6.21 -17.96 -1.88
N ALA A 105 5.06 -17.37 -1.53
CA ALA A 105 3.82 -18.11 -1.29
C ALA A 105 3.35 -18.84 -2.53
N SER A 106 3.41 -18.20 -3.70
CA SER A 106 3.02 -18.82 -4.97
C SER A 106 3.99 -19.93 -5.37
N ALA A 107 5.29 -19.78 -5.12
CA ALA A 107 6.28 -20.82 -5.37
C ALA A 107 6.01 -22.08 -4.53
N ARG A 108 5.75 -21.92 -3.22
CA ARG A 108 5.36 -23.03 -2.33
C ARG A 108 4.11 -23.76 -2.83
N SER A 109 3.11 -22.99 -3.24
CA SER A 109 1.81 -23.53 -3.66
C SER A 109 1.90 -24.23 -5.01
N PHE A 110 2.69 -23.69 -5.93
CA PHE A 110 2.99 -24.34 -7.21
C PHE A 110 3.76 -25.65 -7.04
N ILE A 111 4.77 -25.69 -6.17
CA ILE A 111 5.53 -26.93 -5.89
C ILE A 111 4.62 -28.00 -5.27
N ARG A 112 3.70 -27.60 -4.38
CA ARG A 112 2.74 -28.53 -3.78
C ARG A 112 1.75 -29.08 -4.81
N GLN A 113 1.27 -28.23 -5.70
CA GLN A 113 0.32 -28.59 -6.74
C GLN A 113 0.51 -27.71 -7.99
N SER A 114 1.22 -28.25 -8.97
CA SER A 114 1.44 -27.59 -10.26
C SER A 114 0.12 -27.41 -11.00
N ASP A 115 -0.12 -26.18 -11.49
CA ASP A 115 -1.37 -25.84 -12.17
C ASP A 115 -1.11 -24.72 -13.20
N GLN A 116 -1.72 -24.82 -14.38
CA GLN A 116 -1.59 -23.80 -15.42
C GLN A 116 -2.12 -22.43 -14.98
N LYS A 117 -3.05 -22.36 -14.01
CA LYS A 117 -3.60 -21.11 -13.51
C LYS A 117 -2.51 -20.12 -13.09
N TYR A 118 -1.38 -20.60 -12.53
CA TYR A 118 -0.28 -19.76 -12.07
C TYR A 118 0.39 -18.95 -13.19
N PHE A 119 0.24 -19.37 -14.44
CA PHE A 119 0.81 -18.72 -15.62
C PHE A 119 -0.13 -17.72 -16.29
N TYR A 120 -1.42 -17.71 -15.94
CA TYR A 120 -2.41 -16.84 -16.58
C TYR A 120 -3.08 -15.94 -15.55
N LYS A 121 -3.07 -14.63 -15.84
CA LYS A 121 -3.81 -13.67 -15.02
C LYS A 121 -5.30 -13.92 -15.21
N GLN A 122 -6.05 -14.00 -14.12
CA GLN A 122 -7.51 -14.10 -14.24
C GLN A 122 -8.07 -12.74 -14.64
N GLU A 123 -9.01 -12.77 -15.58
CA GLU A 123 -9.73 -11.56 -15.98
C GLU A 123 -10.42 -10.93 -14.78
N PRO A 124 -10.26 -9.61 -14.57
CA PRO A 124 -10.89 -8.89 -13.47
C PRO A 124 -12.42 -9.01 -13.58
N LYS A 125 -13.00 -9.78 -12.66
CA LYS A 125 -14.46 -9.94 -12.54
C LYS A 125 -15.01 -8.88 -11.59
N ARG A 126 -16.19 -8.34 -11.93
CA ARG A 126 -16.93 -7.45 -11.02
C ARG A 126 -17.26 -8.16 -9.71
N LEU A 127 -17.44 -7.38 -8.65
CA LEU A 127 -18.15 -7.84 -7.46
C LEU A 127 -19.56 -8.26 -7.85
N SER A 128 -19.97 -9.43 -7.39
CA SER A 128 -21.35 -9.90 -7.42
C SER A 128 -22.17 -9.24 -6.32
N THR A 129 -23.51 -9.22 -6.47
CA THR A 129 -24.41 -8.69 -5.44
C THR A 129 -24.21 -9.35 -4.07
N PRO A 130 -24.02 -10.69 -3.96
CA PRO A 130 -23.70 -11.33 -2.68
C PRO A 130 -22.38 -10.85 -2.07
N GLU A 131 -21.31 -10.68 -2.87
CA GLU A 131 -20.02 -10.17 -2.39
C GLU A 131 -20.14 -8.72 -1.86
N ILE A 132 -20.91 -7.86 -2.54
CA ILE A 132 -21.20 -6.49 -2.05
C ILE A 132 -21.94 -6.54 -0.71
N LYS A 133 -22.99 -7.36 -0.60
CA LYS A 133 -23.73 -7.53 0.66
C LYS A 133 -22.83 -8.04 1.78
N LEU A 134 -21.88 -8.93 1.49
CA LEU A 134 -20.93 -9.43 2.49
C LEU A 134 -19.99 -8.33 2.97
N LEU A 135 -19.47 -7.49 2.06
CA LEU A 135 -18.65 -6.34 2.44
C LEU A 135 -19.43 -5.32 3.27
N GLN A 136 -20.71 -5.07 2.93
CA GLN A 136 -21.57 -4.18 3.71
C GLN A 136 -21.85 -4.70 5.13
N LYS A 137 -21.93 -6.02 5.32
CA LYS A 137 -22.11 -6.66 6.63
C LYS A 137 -20.92 -6.46 7.58
N ARG A 138 -19.77 -5.98 7.09
CA ARG A 138 -18.61 -5.67 7.94
C ARG A 138 -18.86 -4.54 8.93
N GLY A 139 -19.88 -3.69 8.67
CA GLY A 139 -20.21 -2.56 9.54
C GLY A 139 -19.20 -1.40 9.49
N THR A 140 -18.14 -1.53 8.70
CA THR A 140 -17.15 -0.49 8.42
C THR A 140 -17.69 0.52 7.41
N ILE A 141 -17.06 1.69 7.37
CA ILE A 141 -17.41 2.77 6.45
C ILE A 141 -16.38 2.89 5.35
N PHE A 142 -16.86 3.01 4.11
CA PHE A 142 -16.03 3.31 2.96
C PHE A 142 -16.13 4.79 2.63
N ILE A 143 -14.99 5.47 2.53
CA ILE A 143 -14.92 6.84 2.04
C ILE A 143 -13.90 6.93 0.91
N THR A 144 -14.30 7.55 -0.20
CA THR A 144 -13.46 7.65 -1.39
C THR A 144 -13.26 9.10 -1.78
N LEU A 145 -12.02 9.50 -2.08
CA LEU A 145 -11.74 10.75 -2.79
C LEU A 145 -11.60 10.44 -4.29
N SER A 146 -12.43 11.08 -5.10
CA SER A 146 -12.37 11.03 -6.56
C SER A 146 -11.73 12.32 -7.08
N LEU A 147 -10.60 12.22 -7.76
CA LEU A 147 -9.86 13.38 -8.28
C LEU A 147 -9.38 13.14 -9.72
N LYS A 148 -9.20 14.22 -10.48
CA LYS A 148 -8.67 14.16 -11.84
C LYS A 148 -7.22 13.66 -11.83
N LYS A 149 -6.88 12.73 -12.72
CA LYS A 149 -5.51 12.28 -12.94
C LYS A 149 -4.67 13.46 -13.50
N PRO A 150 -3.56 13.85 -12.85
CA PRO A 150 -2.63 14.82 -13.41
C PRO A 150 -1.88 14.22 -14.60
N ASP A 151 -1.47 15.08 -15.54
CA ASP A 151 -0.73 14.67 -16.73
C ASP A 151 0.76 14.48 -16.40
N ILE A 152 1.07 13.34 -15.79
CA ILE A 152 2.42 12.91 -15.42
C ILE A 152 2.56 11.40 -15.65
N ILE A 153 3.80 10.95 -15.86
CA ILE A 153 4.10 9.53 -16.02
C ILE A 153 3.84 8.73 -14.73
N ASP A 154 3.49 7.46 -14.90
CA ASP A 154 3.14 6.56 -13.79
C ASP A 154 4.28 6.42 -12.76
N ASP A 155 5.54 6.49 -13.20
CA ASP A 155 6.72 6.44 -12.32
C ASP A 155 6.84 7.61 -11.35
N VAL A 156 6.24 8.75 -11.68
CA VAL A 156 6.11 9.91 -10.78
C VAL A 156 4.80 9.82 -10.00
N LEU A 157 3.72 9.37 -10.65
CA LEU A 157 2.38 9.36 -10.08
C LEU A 157 2.22 8.40 -8.89
N TYR A 158 2.53 7.11 -9.09
CA TYR A 158 2.26 6.07 -8.08
C TYR A 158 3.02 6.28 -6.76
N PRO A 159 4.31 6.70 -6.75
CA PRO A 159 4.98 7.06 -5.51
C PRO A 159 4.27 8.21 -4.76
N GLN A 160 3.78 9.21 -5.48
CA GLN A 160 3.05 10.32 -4.88
C GLN A 160 1.67 9.90 -4.34
N LEU A 161 0.96 8.99 -5.01
CA LEU A 161 -0.29 8.41 -4.52
C LEU A 161 -0.07 7.62 -3.23
N ARG A 162 0.95 6.74 -3.18
CA ARG A 162 1.26 5.99 -1.95
C ARG A 162 1.68 6.90 -0.80
N LYS A 163 2.47 7.95 -1.07
CA LYS A 163 2.81 8.96 -0.06
C LYS A 163 1.55 9.68 0.45
N THR A 164 0.63 10.02 -0.45
CA THR A 164 -0.66 10.65 -0.13
C THR A 164 -1.51 9.73 0.75
N LEU A 165 -1.69 8.46 0.38
CA LEU A 165 -2.45 7.48 1.17
C LEU A 165 -1.90 7.34 2.60
N ARG A 166 -0.60 7.10 2.74
CA ARG A 166 0.05 6.99 4.07
C ARG A 166 -0.16 8.25 4.91
N ARG A 167 -0.09 9.43 4.27
CA ARG A 167 -0.30 10.69 4.97
C ARG A 167 -1.74 10.86 5.42
N LEU A 168 -2.71 10.55 4.56
CA LEU A 168 -4.13 10.60 4.91
C LEU A 168 -4.52 9.58 5.98
N GLU A 169 -3.98 8.36 5.89
CA GLU A 169 -4.11 7.33 6.92
C GLU A 169 -3.59 7.81 8.28
N THR A 170 -2.40 8.44 8.29
CA THR A 170 -1.84 9.06 9.51
C THR A 170 -2.76 10.17 10.05
N ILE A 171 -3.32 11.02 9.18
CA ILE A 171 -4.23 12.10 9.57
C ILE A 171 -5.54 11.53 10.16
N PHE A 172 -6.11 10.47 9.58
CA PHE A 172 -7.27 9.77 10.13
C PHE A 172 -6.96 9.25 11.53
N MET A 173 -5.84 8.54 11.69
CA MET A 173 -5.42 7.96 12.97
C MET A 173 -5.21 9.03 14.04
N GLN A 174 -4.53 10.13 13.71
CA GLN A 174 -4.31 11.27 14.63
C GLN A 174 -5.60 11.96 15.07
N ASN A 175 -6.68 11.80 14.30
CA ASN A 175 -8.01 12.32 14.62
C ASN A 175 -8.94 11.27 15.25
N GLY A 176 -8.42 10.06 15.53
CA GLY A 176 -9.12 8.98 16.23
C GLY A 176 -9.89 8.04 15.31
N PHE A 177 -9.71 8.11 13.99
CA PHE A 177 -10.32 7.17 13.04
C PHE A 177 -9.32 6.07 12.71
N SER A 178 -9.66 4.81 13.04
CA SER A 178 -8.87 3.65 12.65
C SER A 178 -9.18 3.29 11.19
N VAL A 179 -8.12 3.23 10.36
CA VAL A 179 -8.20 2.85 8.96
C VAL A 179 -7.85 1.37 8.85
N MET A 180 -8.81 0.55 8.42
CA MET A 180 -8.62 -0.88 8.21
C MET A 180 -7.79 -1.15 6.96
N ARG A 181 -8.11 -0.43 5.89
CA ARG A 181 -7.53 -0.60 4.55
C ARG A 181 -7.56 0.74 3.81
N CYS A 182 -6.48 1.05 3.10
CA CYS A 182 -6.43 2.18 2.17
C CYS A 182 -5.84 1.74 0.83
N TYR A 183 -6.39 2.28 -0.26
CA TYR A 183 -6.05 1.87 -1.62
C TYR A 183 -6.10 3.02 -2.61
N GLU A 184 -5.22 2.99 -3.60
CA GLU A 184 -5.29 3.80 -4.81
C GLU A 184 -5.73 2.94 -6.00
N THR A 185 -6.63 3.47 -6.82
CA THR A 185 -6.92 2.91 -8.14
C THR A 185 -7.17 4.02 -9.14
N ILE A 186 -6.83 3.76 -10.40
CA ILE A 186 -7.03 4.69 -11.51
C ILE A 186 -8.01 4.05 -12.49
N ASN A 187 -9.02 4.80 -12.90
CA ASN A 187 -9.89 4.43 -14.01
C ASN A 187 -9.92 5.57 -15.01
N GLU A 188 -9.37 5.34 -16.20
CA GLU A 188 -9.21 6.37 -17.24
C GLU A 188 -8.45 7.59 -16.71
N ASN A 189 -9.11 8.76 -16.67
CA ASN A 189 -8.55 10.03 -16.23
C ASN A 189 -8.93 10.39 -14.78
N GLU A 190 -9.39 9.43 -13.99
CA GLU A 190 -9.77 9.61 -12.59
C GLU A 190 -8.97 8.71 -11.66
N ILE A 191 -8.59 9.27 -10.52
CA ILE A 191 -7.93 8.58 -9.41
C ILE A 191 -8.95 8.45 -8.28
N PHE A 192 -8.98 7.29 -7.64
CA PHE A 192 -9.80 6.98 -6.49
C PHE A 192 -8.88 6.60 -5.32
N LEU A 193 -8.94 7.38 -4.25
CA LEU A 193 -8.31 7.04 -2.97
C LEU A 193 -9.39 6.50 -2.04
N ILE A 194 -9.40 5.20 -1.79
CA ILE A 194 -10.45 4.49 -1.07
C ILE A 194 -9.94 4.14 0.32
N PHE A 195 -10.71 4.49 1.36
CA PHE A 195 -10.42 4.16 2.75
C PHE A 195 -11.59 3.36 3.33
N GLU A 196 -11.30 2.21 3.94
CA GLU A 196 -12.20 1.48 4.83
C GLU A 196 -11.86 1.86 6.28
N ILE A 197 -12.84 2.42 7.00
CA ILE A 197 -12.68 2.98 8.35
C ILE A 197 -13.60 2.22 9.30
N GLU A 198 -13.12 1.95 10.51
CA GLU A 198 -13.86 1.15 11.50
C GLU A 198 -15.18 1.79 11.95
N THR A 199 -15.16 3.10 12.22
CA THR A 199 -16.30 3.81 12.84
C THR A 199 -16.81 4.95 11.96
N ALA A 200 -18.12 5.06 11.83
CA ALA A 200 -18.78 6.13 11.06
C ALA A 200 -18.68 7.51 11.72
N SER A 201 -18.76 7.53 13.05
CA SER A 201 -18.70 8.74 13.84
C SER A 201 -17.99 8.49 15.17
N LEU A 202 -17.34 9.54 15.66
CA LEU A 202 -16.74 9.61 16.99
C LEU A 202 -17.56 10.54 17.88
N PRO A 203 -17.50 10.36 19.22
CA PRO A 203 -18.08 11.31 20.16
C PRO A 203 -17.52 12.73 19.95
N ASN A 204 -18.30 13.75 20.34
CA ASN A 204 -17.92 15.16 20.19
C ASN A 204 -16.64 15.55 20.96
N ILE A 205 -16.19 14.72 21.90
CA ILE A 205 -15.07 14.99 22.80
C ILE A 205 -13.90 14.05 22.47
N LYS A 206 -12.67 14.54 22.67
CA LYS A 206 -11.46 13.72 22.71
C LYS A 206 -10.64 14.01 23.96
N LYS A 207 -10.12 12.94 24.58
CA LYS A 207 -9.09 13.02 25.61
C LYS A 207 -7.76 13.42 24.97
N MET A 208 -7.05 14.37 25.58
CA MET A 208 -5.72 14.79 25.20
C MET A 208 -4.78 14.59 26.37
N VAL A 209 -3.87 13.63 26.21
CA VAL A 209 -2.84 13.33 27.20
C VAL A 209 -1.68 14.32 27.02
N GLY A 210 -1.38 15.03 28.09
CA GLY A 210 -0.33 16.02 28.19
C GLY A 210 0.99 15.45 28.73
N PRO A 211 1.89 16.34 29.18
CA PRO A 211 3.19 15.95 29.71
C PRO A 211 3.06 15.27 31.09
N PRO A 212 4.08 14.49 31.50
CA PRO A 212 4.16 13.98 32.86
C PRO A 212 4.37 15.13 33.87
N LEU A 213 3.84 14.97 35.08
CA LEU A 213 3.90 15.98 36.15
C LEU A 213 5.34 16.37 36.52
N SER A 214 6.29 15.44 36.38
CA SER A 214 7.72 15.66 36.64
C SER A 214 8.35 16.68 35.68
N SER A 215 7.72 16.94 34.53
CA SER A 215 8.21 17.92 33.56
C SER A 215 7.60 19.30 33.83
N HIS A 216 8.23 20.05 34.74
CA HIS A 216 7.75 21.38 35.17
C HIS A 216 7.53 22.35 34.00
N THR A 217 8.50 22.48 33.09
CA THR A 217 8.42 23.40 31.94
C THR A 217 7.24 23.06 31.03
N HIS A 218 7.14 21.80 30.58
CA HIS A 218 6.07 21.39 29.68
C HIS A 218 4.69 21.43 30.36
N THR A 219 4.62 21.15 31.66
CA THR A 219 3.39 21.30 32.45
C THR A 219 2.89 22.73 32.41
N GLN A 220 3.77 23.71 32.67
CA GLN A 220 3.39 25.11 32.68
C GLN A 220 2.95 25.60 31.29
N GLU A 221 3.63 25.17 30.22
CA GLU A 221 3.20 25.43 28.84
C GLU A 221 1.84 24.81 28.53
N PHE A 222 1.60 23.56 28.94
CA PHE A 222 0.34 22.86 28.71
C PHE A 222 -0.83 23.55 29.42
N LEU A 223 -0.68 23.85 30.71
CA LEU A 223 -1.71 24.56 31.50
C LEU A 223 -1.94 25.98 30.99
N THR A 224 -0.89 26.65 30.48
CA THR A 224 -1.01 27.98 29.87
C THR A 224 -1.74 27.94 28.52
N LYS A 225 -1.51 26.92 27.71
CA LYS A 225 -2.17 26.72 26.42
C LYS A 225 -3.63 26.29 26.59
N TYR A 226 -3.92 25.54 27.65
CA TYR A 226 -5.24 24.97 27.92
C TYR A 226 -5.78 25.46 29.27
N LYS A 227 -5.88 26.79 29.44
CA LYS A 227 -6.36 27.42 30.68
C LYS A 227 -7.84 27.17 31.00
N SER A 228 -8.66 26.96 29.98
CA SER A 228 -10.12 26.80 30.11
C SER A 228 -10.62 25.74 29.11
N PRO A 229 -10.25 24.46 29.30
CA PRO A 229 -10.80 23.38 28.49
C PRO A 229 -12.27 23.16 28.85
N ASP A 230 -13.02 22.49 27.98
CA ASP A 230 -14.41 22.11 28.27
C ASP A 230 -14.48 21.20 29.52
N TYR A 231 -13.50 20.31 29.69
CA TYR A 231 -13.33 19.44 30.86
C TYR A 231 -11.85 19.30 31.25
N GLY A 232 -11.56 19.29 32.55
CA GLY A 232 -10.21 19.31 33.12
C GLY A 232 -9.65 20.72 33.32
N PRO A 233 -8.32 20.90 33.43
CA PRO A 233 -7.30 19.84 33.47
C PRO A 233 -7.39 18.99 34.75
N TYR A 234 -7.14 17.69 34.62
CA TYR A 234 -7.04 16.75 35.74
C TYR A 234 -5.81 15.85 35.57
N VAL A 235 -5.47 15.08 36.60
CA VAL A 235 -4.36 14.12 36.57
C VAL A 235 -4.90 12.72 36.38
N GLU A 236 -4.35 12.00 35.41
CA GLU A 236 -4.58 10.56 35.18
C GLU A 236 -3.21 9.91 35.09
N ASP A 237 -2.97 8.91 35.95
CA ASP A 237 -1.65 8.34 36.23
C ASP A 237 -0.62 9.43 36.63
N ASP A 238 0.46 9.58 35.86
CA ASP A 238 1.53 10.57 36.09
C ASP A 238 1.42 11.79 35.17
N ARG A 239 0.28 11.98 34.48
CA ARG A 239 0.14 12.97 33.39
C ARG A 239 -1.03 13.91 33.55
N TRP A 240 -0.85 15.13 33.02
CA TRP A 240 -1.96 16.06 32.82
C TRP A 240 -2.86 15.62 31.68
N VAL A 241 -4.17 15.74 31.87
CA VAL A 241 -5.17 15.38 30.88
C VAL A 241 -6.22 16.50 30.79
N ILE A 242 -6.65 16.77 29.56
CA ILE A 242 -7.85 17.58 29.30
C ILE A 242 -8.76 16.81 28.34
N GLU A 243 -10.03 17.19 28.32
CA GLU A 243 -10.96 16.75 27.30
C GLU A 243 -11.49 17.97 26.56
N LYS A 244 -11.43 17.89 25.23
CA LYS A 244 -11.81 19.01 24.37
C LYS A 244 -12.69 18.56 23.23
N LYS A 245 -13.48 19.49 22.71
CA LYS A 245 -14.24 19.26 21.48
C LYS A 245 -13.36 18.82 20.30
N ARG A 246 -13.83 17.83 19.53
CA ARG A 246 -13.23 17.43 18.26
C ARG A 246 -13.54 18.45 17.18
N GLU A 247 -12.56 18.72 16.34
CA GLU A 247 -12.74 19.52 15.12
C GLU A 247 -13.59 18.78 14.08
N SER A 248 -13.55 17.44 14.07
CA SER A 248 -14.35 16.59 13.19
C SER A 248 -14.73 15.29 13.88
N THR A 249 -16.01 14.94 13.77
CA THR A 249 -16.58 13.71 14.34
C THR A 249 -16.85 12.64 13.31
N THR A 250 -16.76 12.95 12.01
CA THR A 250 -16.89 11.98 10.92
C THR A 250 -15.68 12.05 9.99
N PRO A 251 -15.32 10.94 9.31
CA PRO A 251 -14.23 10.93 8.33
C PRO A 251 -14.45 11.94 7.20
N GLU A 252 -15.71 12.12 6.79
CA GLU A 252 -16.08 13.07 5.75
C GLU A 252 -15.80 14.51 6.17
N ASN A 253 -16.22 14.90 7.37
CA ASN A 253 -15.99 16.27 7.84
C ASN A 253 -14.49 16.54 8.01
N LEU A 254 -13.72 15.53 8.44
CA LEU A 254 -12.27 15.62 8.50
C LEU A 254 -11.66 15.86 7.11
N LEU A 255 -12.07 15.09 6.09
CA LEU A 255 -11.60 15.30 4.72
C LEU A 255 -12.01 16.66 4.17
N LYS A 256 -13.27 17.10 4.39
CA LYS A 256 -13.71 18.44 3.97
C LYS A 256 -12.85 19.54 4.59
N ALA A 257 -12.63 19.49 5.91
CA ALA A 257 -11.77 20.44 6.60
C ALA A 257 -10.34 20.42 6.03
N LEU A 258 -9.80 19.23 5.76
CA LEU A 258 -8.47 19.06 5.18
C LEU A 258 -8.34 19.71 3.79
N LEU A 259 -9.35 19.55 2.93
CA LEU A 259 -9.35 20.08 1.56
C LEU A 259 -9.32 21.62 1.51
N HIS A 260 -9.71 22.31 2.59
CA HIS A 260 -9.59 23.76 2.73
C HIS A 260 -8.21 24.24 3.20
N GLN A 261 -7.36 23.33 3.68
CA GLN A 261 -6.01 23.66 4.13
C GLN A 261 -5.01 23.69 2.97
N ASP A 262 -3.77 24.08 3.29
CA ASP A 262 -2.66 23.91 2.37
C ASP A 262 -2.16 22.45 2.38
N LEU A 263 -2.60 21.69 1.38
CA LEU A 263 -2.30 20.27 1.26
C LEU A 263 -0.79 19.98 1.12
N THR A 264 -0.02 20.90 0.54
CA THR A 264 1.43 20.71 0.39
C THR A 264 2.16 20.92 1.72
N ALA A 265 1.73 21.90 2.52
CA ALA A 265 2.24 22.15 3.87
C ALA A 265 2.03 20.97 4.82
N ILE A 266 0.96 20.19 4.62
CA ILE A 266 0.72 18.96 5.36
C ILE A 266 1.36 17.72 4.71
N GLY A 267 2.20 17.87 3.70
CA GLY A 267 3.01 16.79 3.13
C GLY A 267 2.40 16.00 1.96
N ILE A 268 1.30 16.48 1.36
CA ILE A 268 0.76 15.92 0.11
C ILE A 268 1.57 16.47 -1.07
N PRO A 269 2.11 15.63 -1.97
CA PRO A 269 2.87 16.09 -3.13
C PRO A 269 2.08 17.02 -4.06
N ASP A 270 2.74 18.02 -4.64
CA ASP A 270 2.12 19.08 -5.45
C ASP A 270 1.25 18.57 -6.61
N ASN A 271 1.69 17.53 -7.33
CA ASN A 271 0.92 16.99 -8.46
C ASN A 271 -0.38 16.34 -8.01
N ILE A 272 -0.48 15.91 -6.75
CA ILE A 272 -1.70 15.34 -6.15
C ILE A 272 -2.50 16.41 -5.40
N ALA A 273 -1.82 17.32 -4.69
CA ALA A 273 -2.45 18.39 -3.91
C ALA A 273 -3.39 19.26 -4.78
N LYS A 274 -2.93 19.66 -5.97
CA LYS A 274 -3.72 20.49 -6.91
C LYS A 274 -5.05 19.83 -7.31
N PRO A 275 -5.08 18.61 -7.89
CA PRO A 275 -6.33 17.95 -8.22
C PRO A 275 -7.13 17.54 -6.98
N MET A 276 -6.48 17.22 -5.85
CA MET A 276 -7.15 16.84 -4.61
C MET A 276 -8.00 17.99 -4.03
N LYS A 277 -7.57 19.26 -4.11
CA LYS A 277 -8.40 20.41 -3.69
C LYS A 277 -9.75 20.50 -4.42
N LYS A 278 -9.85 19.94 -5.63
CA LYS A 278 -11.08 19.89 -6.45
C LYS A 278 -11.75 18.52 -6.44
N SER A 279 -11.34 17.65 -5.51
CA SER A 279 -11.85 16.27 -5.43
C SER A 279 -13.29 16.21 -4.92
N VAL A 280 -13.96 15.12 -5.26
CA VAL A 280 -15.29 14.79 -4.74
C VAL A 280 -15.16 13.69 -3.71
N ILE A 281 -15.75 13.91 -2.53
CA ILE A 281 -15.86 12.90 -1.48
C ILE A 281 -17.08 12.02 -1.79
N VAL A 282 -16.85 10.73 -1.99
CA VAL A 282 -17.89 9.72 -2.25
C VAL A 282 -18.01 8.80 -1.04
N LYS A 283 -19.16 8.86 -0.36
CA LYS A 283 -19.47 8.05 0.85
C LYS A 283 -19.93 6.62 0.57
N ASP A 284 -20.34 6.37 -0.66
CA ASP A 284 -20.90 5.08 -1.08
C ASP A 284 -20.07 4.54 -2.24
N VAL A 285 -19.00 3.84 -1.90
CA VAL A 285 -18.12 3.18 -2.88
C VAL A 285 -18.89 2.14 -3.71
N TRP A 286 -20.03 1.64 -3.22
CA TRP A 286 -20.84 0.67 -3.94
C TRP A 286 -21.53 1.29 -5.16
N LYS A 287 -21.87 2.58 -5.12
CA LYS A 287 -22.34 3.32 -6.31
C LYS A 287 -21.25 3.36 -7.39
N LEU A 288 -20.01 3.62 -6.99
CA LEU A 288 -18.86 3.58 -7.90
C LEU A 288 -18.62 2.17 -8.45
N ALA A 289 -18.69 1.15 -7.60
CA ALA A 289 -18.52 -0.24 -8.03
C ALA A 289 -19.63 -0.73 -8.97
N LYS A 290 -20.84 -0.17 -8.91
CA LYS A 290 -21.94 -0.49 -9.85
C LYS A 290 -21.69 0.09 -11.24
N THR A 291 -21.19 1.33 -11.31
CA THR A 291 -21.03 2.06 -12.58
C THR A 291 -19.67 1.80 -13.24
N LYS A 292 -18.60 1.67 -12.44
CA LYS A 292 -17.22 1.54 -12.94
C LYS A 292 -16.71 0.11 -12.73
N LYS A 293 -16.58 -0.65 -13.83
CA LYS A 293 -16.08 -2.04 -13.83
C LYS A 293 -14.72 -2.15 -13.13
N ALA A 294 -13.82 -1.21 -13.38
CA ALA A 294 -12.47 -1.19 -12.81
C ALA A 294 -12.49 -1.15 -11.27
N ILE A 295 -13.32 -0.28 -10.69
CA ILE A 295 -13.44 -0.16 -9.22
C ILE A 295 -14.06 -1.42 -8.62
N SER A 296 -15.11 -1.95 -9.26
CA SER A 296 -15.74 -3.20 -8.84
C SER A 296 -14.74 -4.36 -8.80
N ALA A 297 -14.00 -4.55 -9.89
CA ALA A 297 -13.05 -5.64 -9.98
C ALA A 297 -11.85 -5.43 -9.06
N PHE A 298 -11.40 -4.19 -8.89
CA PHE A 298 -10.33 -3.84 -7.94
C PHE A 298 -10.72 -4.19 -6.50
N LEU A 299 -11.91 -3.80 -6.06
CA LEU A 299 -12.40 -4.17 -4.73
C LEU A 299 -12.57 -5.69 -4.61
N ARG A 300 -13.05 -6.38 -5.65
CA ARG A 300 -13.10 -7.83 -5.64
C ARG A 300 -11.73 -8.45 -5.44
N GLU A 301 -10.73 -7.98 -6.19
CA GLU A 301 -9.35 -8.43 -6.03
C GLU A 301 -8.86 -8.21 -4.59
N LYS A 302 -9.00 -7.01 -4.04
CA LYS A 302 -8.47 -6.69 -2.70
C LYS A 302 -9.15 -7.44 -1.55
N TYR A 303 -10.43 -7.82 -1.70
CA TYR A 303 -11.19 -8.44 -0.60
C TYR A 303 -11.43 -9.93 -0.77
N PHE A 304 -11.45 -10.44 -2.01
CA PHE A 304 -11.84 -11.81 -2.31
C PHE A 304 -10.78 -12.59 -3.08
N SER A 305 -9.73 -11.94 -3.60
CA SER A 305 -8.61 -12.73 -4.10
C SER A 305 -7.87 -13.33 -2.90
N SER A 306 -8.04 -14.64 -2.71
CA SER A 306 -7.07 -15.40 -1.93
C SER A 306 -5.77 -15.40 -2.73
N LEU A 307 -4.63 -15.37 -2.03
CA LEU A 307 -3.41 -15.85 -2.64
C LEU A 307 -3.71 -17.24 -3.23
N ARG A 308 -3.15 -17.53 -4.41
CA ARG A 308 -3.22 -18.86 -5.02
C ARG A 308 -2.37 -19.78 -4.13
N VAL A 309 -2.97 -20.25 -3.05
CA VAL A 309 -2.41 -21.18 -2.05
C VAL A 309 -3.03 -22.55 -2.24
#